data_AF-A0A7J0F8X7-F1
#
_entry.id   AF-A0A7J0F8X7-F1
#
_cell.length_a   1.000
_cell.length_b   1.000
_cell.length_c   1.000
_cell.angle_alpha   90.00
_cell.angle_beta   90.00
_cell.angle_gamma   90.00
#
_symmetry.space_group_name_H-M   'P 1'
#
loop_
_entity.id
_entity.type
_entity.pdbx_description
1 polymer ?
#
loop_
_entity_poly.entity_id
_entity_poly.type
_entity_poly.pdbx_seq_one_letter_code
_entity_poly.pdbx_strand_id
1 'polypeptide(L)'
;MWMNIPISVLFVSALRVLFNEVEFHWKVRKIQKPTYLSHLVKKQLSVNDSRLLMSPPPPKWKRKIDFPVVEASMEEFVNKLLQDFVTDLWYSDITPDKEAPELMHAVIMDVLGEISGRLKDINLVDLLTRDVVDLVGDHLDLFRRNQAAIGMDVMGTLSLEERDERLKHHLMASKELHPALISPECEYKV
;
A
#
# COMPACT_ATOMS: atom_id res chain seq x y z
N MET A 1 -18.18 27.17 -17.25
CA MET A 1 -17.67 25.94 -16.59
C MET A 1 -17.58 24.76 -17.57
N TRP A 2 -17.03 24.97 -18.78
CA TRP A 2 -16.85 23.92 -19.82
C TRP A 2 -15.39 23.84 -20.33
N MET A 3 -14.52 24.72 -19.85
CA MET A 3 -13.14 24.88 -20.35
C MET A 3 -12.14 23.88 -19.75
N ASN A 4 -12.51 23.21 -18.66
CA ASN A 4 -11.63 22.25 -17.95
C ASN A 4 -11.81 20.80 -18.42
N ILE A 5 -12.83 20.51 -19.22
CA ILE A 5 -13.09 19.18 -19.79
C ILE A 5 -11.96 18.75 -20.75
N PRO A 6 -11.50 19.58 -21.71
CA PRO A 6 -10.39 19.17 -22.59
C PRO A 6 -9.06 18.96 -21.82
N ILE A 7 -8.82 19.75 -20.78
CA ILE A 7 -7.59 19.66 -19.96
C ILE A 7 -7.60 18.40 -19.10
N SER A 8 -8.74 18.02 -18.53
CA SER A 8 -8.87 16.79 -17.75
C SER A 8 -8.73 15.54 -18.63
N VAL A 9 -9.27 15.55 -19.85
CA VAL A 9 -9.06 14.46 -20.82
C VAL A 9 -7.58 14.30 -21.19
N LEU A 10 -6.85 15.42 -21.38
CA LEU A 10 -5.41 15.42 -21.62
C LEU A 10 -4.61 14.88 -20.43
N PHE A 11 -5.00 15.23 -19.21
CA PHE A 11 -4.34 14.72 -18.01
C PHE A 11 -4.54 13.22 -17.83
N VAL A 12 -5.76 12.73 -18.05
CA VAL A 12 -6.08 11.30 -17.96
C VAL A 12 -5.35 10.51 -19.03
N SER A 13 -5.25 11.02 -20.27
CA SER A 13 -4.51 10.34 -21.34
C SER A 13 -3.00 10.34 -21.07
N ALA A 14 -2.43 11.45 -20.58
CA ALA A 14 -1.02 11.51 -20.19
C ALA A 14 -0.70 10.54 -19.04
N LEU A 15 -1.53 10.48 -18.00
CA LEU A 15 -1.39 9.50 -16.92
C LEU A 15 -1.42 8.07 -17.47
N ARG A 16 -2.34 7.77 -18.39
CA ARG A 16 -2.49 6.42 -18.96
C ARG A 16 -1.27 6.01 -19.79
N VAL A 17 -0.66 6.94 -20.50
CA VAL A 17 0.60 6.69 -21.24
C VAL A 17 1.75 6.46 -20.26
N LEU A 18 1.89 7.31 -19.23
CA LEU A 18 2.95 7.17 -18.23
C LEU A 18 2.86 5.86 -17.45
N PHE A 19 1.66 5.46 -17.02
CA PHE A 19 1.45 4.17 -16.34
C PHE A 19 1.82 3.00 -17.24
N ASN A 20 1.35 2.98 -18.49
CA ASN A 20 1.71 1.92 -19.44
C ASN A 20 3.22 1.88 -19.73
N GLU A 21 3.86 3.02 -19.95
CA GLU A 21 5.28 3.10 -20.34
C GLU A 21 6.22 2.68 -19.19
N VAL A 22 5.87 3.03 -17.95
CA VAL A 22 6.55 2.56 -16.73
C VAL A 22 6.38 1.04 -16.55
N GLU A 23 5.21 0.48 -16.89
CA GLU A 23 4.94 -0.97 -16.87
C GLU A 23 5.75 -1.73 -17.95
N PHE A 24 5.98 -1.13 -19.12
CA PHE A 24 6.68 -1.78 -20.23
C PHE A 24 8.20 -1.89 -20.05
N HIS A 25 8.85 -0.95 -19.36
CA HIS A 25 10.30 -1.01 -19.14
C HIS A 25 10.73 -2.10 -18.14
N TRP A 26 9.81 -2.68 -17.37
CA TRP A 26 10.09 -3.83 -16.51
C TRP A 26 9.93 -5.19 -17.23
N LYS A 27 9.26 -5.22 -18.39
CA LYS A 27 9.25 -6.38 -19.29
C LYS A 27 10.54 -6.42 -20.13
N VAL A 28 11.67 -6.69 -19.48
CA VAL A 28 12.86 -7.16 -20.18
C VAL A 28 12.53 -8.54 -20.78
N ARG A 29 12.41 -8.56 -22.10
CA ARG A 29 12.19 -9.72 -22.97
C ARG A 29 13.08 -10.91 -22.56
N LYS A 30 12.49 -11.95 -21.97
CA LYS A 30 13.20 -13.21 -21.70
C LYS A 30 13.32 -14.02 -22.98
N ILE A 31 14.56 -14.22 -23.45
CA ILE A 31 14.91 -15.29 -24.38
C ILE A 31 14.83 -16.60 -23.57
N GLN A 32 13.80 -17.41 -23.80
CA GLN A 32 13.70 -18.73 -23.20
C GLN A 32 14.82 -19.63 -23.75
N LYS A 33 15.81 -19.95 -22.91
CA LYS A 33 16.68 -21.12 -23.10
C LYS A 33 16.20 -22.22 -22.15
N PRO A 34 16.14 -23.49 -22.58
CA PRO A 34 15.72 -24.58 -21.71
C PRO A 34 16.74 -24.80 -20.59
N THR A 35 16.31 -24.62 -19.34
CA THR A 35 17.15 -24.78 -18.15
C THR A 35 17.23 -26.25 -17.74
N TYR A 36 18.45 -26.69 -17.36
CA TYR A 36 18.86 -28.03 -16.92
C TYR A 36 18.01 -28.66 -15.79
N LEU A 37 17.15 -27.88 -15.11
CA LEU A 37 16.36 -28.28 -13.94
C LEU A 37 15.01 -28.98 -14.26
N SER A 38 14.65 -29.14 -15.54
CA SER A 38 13.44 -29.85 -15.96
C SER A 38 13.36 -31.31 -15.46
N HIS A 39 14.49 -31.90 -15.09
CA HIS A 39 14.54 -33.25 -14.53
C HIS A 39 14.01 -33.36 -13.08
N LEU A 40 13.96 -32.25 -12.32
CA LEU A 40 13.45 -32.25 -10.93
C LEU A 40 11.92 -32.27 -10.85
N VAL A 41 11.23 -31.85 -11.91
CA VAL A 41 9.76 -31.93 -12.03
C VAL A 41 9.27 -33.39 -11.94
N LYS A 42 10.08 -34.36 -12.40
CA LYS A 42 9.74 -35.79 -12.33
C LYS A 42 9.83 -36.39 -10.93
N LYS A 43 10.33 -35.66 -9.93
CA LYS A 43 10.52 -36.15 -8.55
C LYS A 43 9.54 -35.55 -7.53
N GLN A 44 8.54 -34.78 -7.96
CA GLN A 44 7.51 -34.32 -7.03
C GLN A 44 6.67 -35.48 -6.47
N LEU A 45 6.41 -35.40 -5.16
CA LEU A 45 5.66 -36.40 -4.41
C LEU A 45 4.28 -36.65 -5.02
N SER A 46 3.85 -37.90 -4.93
CA SER A 46 2.54 -38.39 -5.38
C SER A 46 1.39 -37.59 -4.75
N VAL A 47 0.53 -37.05 -5.60
CA VAL A 47 -0.66 -36.21 -5.31
C VAL A 47 -1.78 -36.96 -4.54
N ASN A 48 -1.56 -38.21 -4.11
CA ASN A 48 -2.56 -39.04 -3.42
C ASN A 48 -2.27 -39.24 -1.93
N ASP A 49 -2.06 -38.16 -1.18
CA ASP A 49 -1.99 -38.24 0.29
C ASP A 49 -3.30 -37.73 0.90
N SER A 50 -4.08 -38.62 1.50
CA SER A 50 -5.39 -38.34 2.09
C SER A 50 -5.36 -37.33 3.25
N ARG A 51 -4.16 -36.90 3.67
CA ARG A 51 -3.91 -35.85 4.66
C ARG A 51 -3.98 -34.43 4.08
N LEU A 52 -4.02 -34.28 2.75
CA LEU A 52 -4.15 -33.00 2.05
C LEU A 52 -5.62 -32.60 1.75
N LEU A 53 -6.59 -33.47 2.07
CA LEU A 53 -8.02 -33.26 1.86
C LEU A 53 -8.74 -32.61 3.05
N MET A 54 -8.02 -31.92 3.95
CA MET A 54 -8.69 -31.00 4.87
C MET A 54 -9.12 -29.77 4.08
N SER A 55 -10.38 -29.80 3.61
CA SER A 55 -11.06 -28.59 3.14
C SER A 55 -10.85 -27.50 4.20
N PRO A 56 -10.23 -26.36 3.83
CA PRO A 56 -9.96 -25.31 4.80
C PRO A 56 -11.29 -24.88 5.44
N PRO A 57 -11.32 -24.66 6.76
CA PRO A 57 -12.53 -24.22 7.43
C PRO A 57 -13.06 -22.95 6.75
N PRO A 58 -14.39 -22.77 6.69
CA PRO A 58 -14.98 -21.62 6.01
C PRO A 58 -14.34 -20.32 6.52
N PRO A 59 -13.98 -19.40 5.61
CA PRO A 59 -13.20 -18.23 5.97
C PRO A 59 -13.89 -17.43 7.08
N LYS A 60 -13.19 -17.23 8.20
CA LYS A 60 -13.72 -16.51 9.38
C LYS A 60 -14.12 -15.08 9.07
N TRP A 61 -13.50 -14.47 8.05
CA TRP A 61 -13.72 -13.10 7.62
C TRP A 61 -15.16 -12.84 7.11
N LYS A 62 -15.82 -13.82 6.49
CA LYS A 62 -17.20 -13.68 5.97
C LYS A 62 -18.21 -13.37 7.08
N ARG A 63 -17.95 -13.80 8.32
CA ARG A 63 -18.82 -13.50 9.47
C ARG A 63 -18.65 -12.07 10.00
N LYS A 64 -17.61 -11.35 9.59
CA LYS A 64 -17.27 -10.02 10.10
C LYS A 64 -17.80 -8.90 9.20
N ILE A 65 -18.28 -9.22 8.00
CA ILE A 65 -18.82 -8.27 7.02
C ILE A 65 -20.31 -8.56 6.87
N ASP A 66 -21.17 -7.62 7.28
CA ASP A 66 -22.62 -7.86 7.33
C ASP A 66 -23.31 -7.55 6.00
N PHE A 67 -22.57 -7.00 5.04
CA PHE A 67 -23.10 -6.51 3.77
C PHE A 67 -22.57 -7.35 2.60
N PRO A 68 -23.44 -8.13 1.92
CA PRO A 68 -23.02 -9.05 0.85
C PRO A 68 -22.44 -8.32 -0.37
N VAL A 69 -22.86 -7.07 -0.62
CA VAL A 69 -22.30 -6.23 -1.69
C VAL A 69 -20.84 -5.88 -1.39
N VAL A 70 -20.54 -5.54 -0.14
CA VAL A 70 -19.18 -5.18 0.28
C VAL A 70 -18.27 -6.41 0.25
N GLU A 71 -18.78 -7.57 0.69
CA GLU A 71 -18.08 -8.85 0.60
C GLU A 71 -17.67 -9.15 -0.84
N ALA A 72 -18.61 -9.07 -1.78
CA ALA A 72 -18.36 -9.34 -3.20
C ALA A 72 -17.36 -8.36 -3.82
N SER A 73 -17.49 -7.05 -3.53
CA SER A 73 -16.55 -6.04 -4.02
C SER A 73 -15.14 -6.23 -3.45
N MET A 74 -15.02 -6.60 -2.18
CA MET A 74 -13.73 -6.87 -1.55
C MET A 74 -13.07 -8.12 -2.16
N GLU A 75 -13.86 -9.16 -2.43
CA GLU A 75 -13.41 -10.37 -3.12
C GLU A 75 -12.94 -10.10 -4.54
N GLU A 76 -13.70 -9.32 -5.31
CA GLU A 76 -13.29 -8.91 -6.65
C GLU A 76 -12.00 -8.06 -6.62
N PHE A 77 -11.89 -7.14 -5.66
CA PHE A 77 -10.72 -6.27 -5.51
C PHE A 77 -9.45 -7.06 -5.18
N VAL A 78 -9.50 -7.93 -4.16
CA VAL A 78 -8.32 -8.71 -3.74
C VAL A 78 -7.90 -9.70 -4.82
N ASN A 79 -8.87 -10.31 -5.53
CA ASN A 79 -8.56 -11.18 -6.65
C ASN A 79 -7.83 -10.44 -7.78
N LYS A 80 -8.29 -9.24 -8.16
CA LYS A 80 -7.60 -8.42 -9.17
C LYS A 80 -6.22 -7.97 -8.70
N LEU A 81 -6.10 -7.57 -7.43
CA LEU A 81 -4.82 -7.16 -6.85
C LEU A 81 -3.78 -8.29 -6.92
N LEU A 82 -4.17 -9.51 -6.51
CA LEU A 82 -3.25 -10.66 -6.55
C LEU A 82 -3.01 -11.17 -7.97
N GLN A 83 -4.00 -11.05 -8.85
CA GLN A 83 -3.79 -11.35 -10.26
C GLN A 83 -2.73 -10.42 -10.84
N ASP A 84 -2.92 -9.10 -10.76
CA ASP A 84 -2.06 -8.12 -11.42
C ASP A 84 -0.67 -8.05 -10.79
N PHE A 85 -0.57 -8.01 -9.45
CA PHE A 85 0.70 -7.76 -8.76
C PHE A 85 1.48 -9.01 -8.35
N VAL A 86 0.84 -10.17 -8.30
CA VAL A 86 1.51 -11.42 -7.89
C VAL A 86 1.55 -12.40 -9.04
N THR A 87 0.40 -12.82 -9.54
CA THR A 87 0.28 -13.90 -10.52
C THR A 87 0.85 -13.51 -11.87
N ASP A 88 0.38 -12.40 -12.43
CA ASP A 88 0.70 -11.94 -13.79
C ASP A 88 2.04 -11.19 -13.84
N LEU A 89 2.41 -10.53 -12.74
CA LEU A 89 3.66 -9.76 -12.66
C LEU A 89 4.91 -10.66 -12.60
N TRP A 90 4.90 -11.70 -11.77
CA TRP A 90 6.12 -12.48 -11.53
C TRP A 90 5.93 -13.94 -11.12
N TYR A 91 4.84 -14.32 -10.45
CA TYR A 91 4.73 -15.66 -9.86
C TYR A 91 4.58 -16.75 -10.93
N SER A 92 3.70 -16.53 -11.92
CA SER A 92 3.48 -17.48 -13.03
C SER A 92 4.72 -17.68 -13.91
N ASP A 93 5.62 -16.69 -13.90
CA ASP A 93 6.89 -16.69 -14.60
C ASP A 93 7.95 -17.59 -13.94
N ILE A 94 7.78 -17.88 -12.64
CA ILE A 94 8.69 -18.68 -11.82
C ILE A 94 8.15 -20.10 -11.62
N THR A 95 6.85 -20.24 -11.36
CA THR A 95 6.22 -21.52 -11.02
C THR A 95 4.77 -21.60 -11.53
N PRO A 96 4.31 -22.79 -11.96
CA PRO A 96 2.89 -23.01 -12.29
C PRO A 96 2.02 -23.25 -11.05
N ASP A 97 2.61 -23.26 -9.85
CA ASP A 97 1.90 -23.41 -8.58
C ASP A 97 0.88 -22.27 -8.37
N LYS A 98 -0.14 -22.53 -7.56
CA LYS A 98 -1.16 -21.54 -7.15
C LYS A 98 -1.34 -21.44 -5.63
N GLU A 99 -0.67 -22.30 -4.87
CA GLU A 99 -0.83 -22.37 -3.41
C GLU A 99 -0.44 -21.06 -2.73
N ALA A 100 0.69 -20.45 -3.11
CA ALA A 100 1.11 -19.21 -2.47
C ALA A 100 0.17 -18.01 -2.73
N PRO A 101 -0.27 -17.72 -3.98
CA PRO A 101 -1.28 -16.70 -4.24
C PRO A 101 -2.61 -16.95 -3.49
N GLU A 102 -3.05 -18.21 -3.39
CA GLU A 102 -4.27 -18.57 -2.67
C GLU A 102 -4.12 -18.36 -1.15
N LEU A 103 -2.97 -18.68 -0.57
CA LEU A 103 -2.66 -18.38 0.83
C LEU A 103 -2.57 -16.88 1.09
N MET A 104 -1.96 -16.11 0.18
CA MET A 104 -1.94 -14.65 0.25
C MET A 104 -3.36 -14.07 0.22
N HIS A 105 -4.23 -14.59 -0.65
CA HIS A 105 -5.64 -14.21 -0.69
C HIS A 105 -6.31 -14.45 0.68
N ALA A 106 -6.14 -15.64 1.25
CA ALA A 106 -6.73 -15.97 2.55
C ALA A 106 -6.25 -15.03 3.67
N VAL A 107 -4.95 -14.72 3.72
CA VAL A 107 -4.37 -13.80 4.73
C VAL A 107 -4.89 -12.37 4.56
N ILE A 108 -4.90 -11.85 3.33
CA ILE A 108 -5.39 -10.50 3.05
C ILE A 108 -6.86 -10.38 3.44
N MET A 109 -7.67 -11.38 3.07
CA MET A 109 -9.10 -11.39 3.40
C MET A 109 -9.37 -11.48 4.91
N ASP A 110 -8.57 -12.26 5.65
CA ASP A 110 -8.69 -12.34 7.11
C ASP A 110 -8.35 -11.00 7.77
N VAL A 111 -7.26 -10.35 7.35
CA VAL A 111 -6.88 -9.02 7.84
C VAL A 111 -7.94 -7.97 7.52
N LEU A 112 -8.45 -7.93 6.29
CA LEU A 112 -9.50 -7.00 5.91
C LEU A 112 -10.79 -7.25 6.68
N GLY A 113 -11.14 -8.52 6.95
CA GLY A 113 -12.26 -8.89 7.80
C GLY A 113 -12.09 -8.40 9.24
N GLU A 114 -10.89 -8.53 9.82
CA GLU A 114 -10.60 -8.02 11.16
C GLU A 114 -10.64 -6.48 11.23
N ILE A 115 -10.09 -5.79 10.23
CA ILE A 115 -10.17 -4.33 10.13
C ILE A 115 -11.63 -3.89 10.01
N SER A 116 -12.41 -4.52 9.12
CA SER A 116 -13.83 -4.22 8.94
C SER A 116 -14.62 -4.42 10.24
N GLY A 117 -14.35 -5.52 10.97
CA GLY A 117 -14.93 -5.77 12.28
C GLY A 117 -14.64 -4.64 13.27
N ARG A 118 -13.37 -4.21 13.37
CA ARG A 118 -12.96 -3.13 14.28
C ARG A 118 -13.52 -1.77 13.88
N LEU A 119 -13.60 -1.48 12.58
CA LEU A 119 -14.12 -0.20 12.08
C LEU A 119 -15.59 0.02 12.44
N LYS A 120 -16.37 -1.05 12.58
CA LYS A 120 -17.78 -0.95 13.04
C LYS A 120 -17.89 -0.40 14.46
N ASP A 121 -16.90 -0.67 15.30
CA ASP A 121 -16.88 -0.21 16.69
C ASP A 121 -16.35 1.23 16.82
N ILE A 122 -15.80 1.80 15.74
CA ILE A 122 -15.27 3.15 15.72
C ILE A 122 -16.38 4.14 15.35
N ASN A 123 -16.53 5.19 16.16
CA ASN A 123 -17.36 6.34 15.78
C ASN A 123 -16.66 7.13 14.67
N LEU A 124 -16.95 6.79 13.41
CA LEU A 124 -16.33 7.42 12.24
C LEU A 124 -16.59 8.92 12.18
N VAL A 125 -17.73 9.39 12.69
CA VAL A 125 -18.05 10.82 12.72
C VAL A 125 -17.10 11.54 13.66
N ASP A 126 -16.93 11.07 14.89
CA ASP A 126 -15.99 11.66 15.85
C ASP A 126 -14.55 11.59 15.34
N LEU A 127 -14.15 10.44 14.77
CA LEU A 127 -12.81 10.26 14.22
C LEU A 127 -12.52 11.29 13.12
N LEU A 128 -13.42 11.43 12.14
CA LEU A 128 -13.19 12.31 10.98
C LEU A 128 -13.38 13.79 11.30
N THR A 129 -14.33 14.13 12.16
CA THR A 129 -14.73 15.53 12.39
C THR A 129 -14.01 16.18 13.58
N ARG A 130 -13.60 15.39 14.57
CA ARG A 130 -12.87 15.88 15.73
C ARG A 130 -11.43 15.39 15.70
N ASP A 131 -11.20 14.08 15.81
CA ASP A 131 -9.86 13.59 16.12
C ASP A 131 -8.84 13.84 14.98
N VAL A 132 -9.24 13.65 13.72
CA VAL A 132 -8.41 13.98 12.55
C VAL A 132 -8.21 15.49 12.40
N VAL A 133 -9.26 16.28 12.63
CA VAL A 133 -9.19 17.74 12.51
C VAL A 133 -8.27 18.32 13.58
N ASP A 134 -8.38 17.83 14.82
CA ASP A 134 -7.53 18.22 15.94
C ASP A 134 -6.07 17.83 15.67
N LEU A 135 -5.82 16.60 15.19
CA LEU A 135 -4.46 16.15 14.85
C LEU A 135 -3.83 17.00 13.75
N VAL A 136 -4.57 17.29 12.68
CA VAL A 136 -4.09 18.17 11.60
C VAL A 136 -3.89 19.58 12.12
N GLY A 137 -4.81 20.08 12.95
CA GLY A 137 -4.70 21.38 13.61
C GLY A 137 -3.42 21.49 14.44
N ASP A 138 -3.15 20.50 15.30
CA ASP A 138 -1.95 20.43 16.12
C ASP A 138 -0.67 20.43 15.28
N HIS A 139 -0.65 19.66 14.18
CA HIS A 139 0.47 19.65 13.25
C HIS A 139 0.67 21.00 12.53
N LEU A 140 -0.39 21.64 12.09
CA LEU A 140 -0.33 22.97 11.47
C LEU A 140 0.13 24.03 12.47
N ASP A 141 -0.35 23.98 13.71
CA ASP A 141 0.08 24.90 14.77
C ASP A 141 1.52 24.66 15.21
N LEU A 142 1.98 23.40 15.26
CA LEU A 142 3.38 23.07 15.49
C LEU A 142 4.26 23.68 14.39
N PHE A 143 3.89 23.48 13.13
CA PHE A 143 4.62 24.07 12.01
C PHE A 143 4.63 25.60 12.07
N ARG A 144 3.47 26.23 12.30
CA ARG A 144 3.33 27.70 12.36
C ARG A 144 4.16 28.31 13.49
N ARG A 145 4.16 27.70 14.69
CA ARG A 145 4.97 28.14 15.84
C ARG A 145 6.47 28.08 15.51
N ASN A 146 6.93 26.98 14.92
CA ASN A 146 8.34 26.82 14.55
C ASN A 146 8.74 27.75 13.39
N GLN A 147 7.87 27.95 12.40
CA GLN A 147 8.09 28.92 11.33
C GLN A 147 8.20 30.36 11.86
N ALA A 148 7.33 30.74 12.82
CA ALA A 148 7.39 32.05 13.46
C ALA A 148 8.68 32.24 14.28
N ALA A 149 9.18 31.18 14.92
CA ALA A 149 10.45 31.20 15.65
C ALA A 149 11.68 31.37 14.72
N ILE A 150 11.63 30.81 13.51
CA ILE A 150 12.69 30.92 12.50
C ILE A 150 12.63 32.28 11.76
N GLY A 151 11.43 32.82 11.55
CA GLY A 151 11.17 34.03 10.76
C GLY A 151 10.54 33.70 9.41
N MET A 152 9.35 34.26 9.13
CA MET A 152 8.56 33.97 7.94
C MET A 152 9.22 34.47 6.64
N ASP A 153 9.87 35.62 6.72
CA ASP A 153 10.67 36.26 5.68
C ASP A 153 11.92 35.44 5.36
N VAL A 154 12.62 34.97 6.39
CA VAL A 154 13.80 34.10 6.27
C VAL A 154 13.40 32.80 5.58
N MET A 155 12.32 32.15 6.03
CA MET A 155 11.88 30.88 5.45
C MET A 155 11.52 31.00 3.97
N GLY A 156 10.94 32.12 3.53
CA GLY A 156 10.62 32.37 2.12
C GLY A 156 11.83 32.44 1.19
N THR A 157 13.02 32.78 1.71
CA THR A 157 14.24 32.95 0.91
C THR A 157 15.11 31.69 0.77
N LEU A 158 14.90 30.69 1.63
CA LEU A 158 15.71 29.47 1.70
C LEU A 158 15.27 28.40 0.70
N SER A 159 16.19 27.50 0.34
CA SER A 159 15.86 26.28 -0.43
C SER A 159 15.00 25.31 0.39
N LEU A 160 14.41 24.29 -0.25
CA LEU A 160 13.59 23.30 0.45
C LEU A 160 14.40 22.51 1.50
N GLU A 161 15.63 22.15 1.16
CA GLU A 161 16.56 21.42 2.03
C GLU A 161 16.98 22.28 3.23
N GLU A 162 17.28 23.56 2.99
CA GLU A 162 17.65 24.50 4.05
C GLU A 162 16.48 24.79 4.99
N ARG A 163 15.25 24.82 4.46
CA ARG A 163 14.02 24.94 5.25
C ARG A 163 13.82 23.73 6.14
N ASP A 164 13.96 22.53 5.58
CA ASP A 164 13.76 21.28 6.31
C ASP A 164 14.79 21.13 7.44
N GLU A 165 16.07 21.40 7.15
CA GLU A 165 17.13 21.35 8.15
C GLU A 165 16.89 22.34 9.30
N ARG A 166 16.52 23.59 9.00
CA ARG A 166 16.22 24.57 10.05
C ARG A 166 14.99 24.19 10.88
N LEU A 167 13.95 23.67 10.24
CA LEU A 167 12.76 23.21 10.94
C LEU A 167 13.09 22.03 11.86
N LYS A 168 13.88 21.06 11.38
CA LYS A 168 14.36 19.92 12.14
C LYS A 168 15.18 20.34 13.36
N HIS A 169 16.12 21.28 13.19
CA HIS A 169 16.92 21.81 14.30
C HIS A 169 16.05 22.48 15.37
N HIS A 170 15.07 23.29 14.98
CA HIS A 170 14.15 23.94 15.92
C HIS A 170 13.24 22.93 16.64
N LEU A 171 12.71 21.94 15.93
CA LEU A 171 11.90 20.87 16.52
C LEU A 171 12.68 19.96 17.45
N MET A 172 13.97 19.70 17.17
CA MET A 172 14.85 19.00 18.10
C MET A 172 15.09 19.82 19.37
N ALA A 173 15.33 21.13 19.23
CA ALA A 173 15.54 22.02 20.37
C ALA A 173 14.29 22.14 21.26
N SER A 174 13.08 22.13 20.66
CA SER A 174 11.81 22.14 21.40
C SER A 174 11.39 20.77 21.94
N LYS A 175 12.11 19.69 21.58
CA LYS A 175 11.76 18.28 21.88
C LYS A 175 10.40 17.85 21.32
N GLU A 176 9.93 18.53 20.28
CA GLU A 176 8.67 18.20 19.59
C GLU A 176 8.92 17.43 18.28
N LEU A 177 10.19 17.11 17.96
CA LEU A 177 10.52 16.28 16.79
C LEU A 177 10.04 14.84 16.98
N HIS A 178 9.36 14.31 15.96
CA HIS A 178 8.89 12.93 15.98
C HIS A 178 10.07 11.94 16.12
N PRO A 179 9.99 10.92 16.98
CA PRO A 179 11.10 10.00 17.25
C PRO A 179 11.70 9.31 16.01
N ALA A 180 10.86 9.01 15.01
CA ALA A 180 11.30 8.40 13.75
C ALA A 180 12.24 9.29 12.91
N LEU A 181 12.32 10.60 13.20
CA LEU A 181 13.13 11.58 12.46
C LEU A 181 14.40 12.01 13.20
N ILE A 182 14.63 11.48 14.41
CA ILE A 182 15.76 11.89 15.27
C ILE A 182 17.07 11.29 14.76
N SER A 183 17.06 10.05 14.24
CA SER A 183 18.26 9.37 13.80
C SER A 183 18.01 8.49 12.58
N PRO A 184 19.01 8.28 11.71
CA PRO A 184 18.93 7.33 10.61
C PRO A 184 18.79 5.87 11.09
N GLU A 185 19.07 5.59 12.36
CA GLU A 185 18.76 4.31 13.01
C GLU A 185 17.28 4.18 13.39
N CYS A 186 16.56 5.30 13.55
CA CYS A 186 15.12 5.39 13.82
C CYS A 186 14.27 5.58 12.56
N GLU A 187 14.90 5.94 11.44
CA GLU A 187 14.24 5.95 10.13
C GLU A 187 13.89 4.51 9.71
N TYR A 188 12.70 4.34 9.15
CA TYR A 188 12.27 3.05 8.62
C TYR A 188 13.20 2.68 7.46
N LYS A 189 14.09 1.70 7.68
CA LYS A 189 14.98 1.18 6.63
C LYS A 189 14.14 0.35 5.66
N VAL A 190 13.98 0.88 4.44
CA VAL A 190 13.41 0.16 3.29
C VAL A 190 14.50 -0.70 2.65
#